data_AF-A0A9D9BHB6-F1
#
_entry.id   AF-A0A9D9BHB6-F1
#
_cell.length_a   1.000
_cell.length_b   1.000
_cell.length_c   1.000
_cell.angle_alpha   90.00
_cell.angle_beta   90.00
_cell.angle_gamma   90.00
#
_symmetry.space_group_name_H-M   'P 1'
#
loop_
_entity.id
_entity.type
_entity.pdbx_description
1 polymer ?
#
loop_
_entity_poly.entity_id
_entity_poly.type
_entity_poly.pdbx_seq_one_letter_code
_entity_poly.pdbx_strand_id
1 'polypeptide(L)'
;MQVTVVDRVLQDLLWGNGYRSINQVIRTVEISDRCPVCGGPRGEPRLVRYCEDDEWYDVSRWENPCGHLDTYANVLQETATNQEGQINET
;
A
#
# COMPACT_ATOMS: atom_id res chain seq x y z
N MET A 1 -2.80 1.80 11.66
CA MET A 1 -2.31 3.08 11.09
C MET A 1 -2.79 3.21 9.64
N GLN A 2 -3.12 4.43 9.21
CA GLN A 2 -3.64 4.67 7.86
C GLN A 2 -2.51 5.10 6.92
N VAL A 3 -2.47 4.52 5.72
CA VAL A 3 -1.49 4.86 4.67
C VAL A 3 -2.14 4.93 3.30
N THR A 4 -1.62 5.81 2.45
CA THR A 4 -2.00 5.92 1.04
C THR A 4 -0.91 5.30 0.17
N VAL A 5 -1.24 4.27 -0.61
CA VAL A 5 -0.26 3.47 -1.38
C VAL A 5 -0.67 3.33 -2.83
N VAL A 6 0.32 3.06 -3.67
CA VAL A 6 0.12 2.70 -5.08
C VAL A 6 -0.16 1.20 -5.17
N ASP A 7 -1.28 0.84 -5.80
CA ASP A 7 -1.66 -0.54 -6.07
C ASP A 7 -1.27 -0.97 -7.47
N ARG A 8 -0.03 -1.43 -7.57
CA ARG A 8 0.54 -1.99 -8.80
C ARG A 8 -0.15 -3.29 -9.23
N VAL A 9 -0.66 -4.07 -8.27
CA VAL A 9 -1.32 -5.35 -8.56
C VAL A 9 -2.62 -5.10 -9.31
N LEU A 10 -3.45 -4.17 -8.81
CA LEU A 10 -4.69 -3.81 -9.51
C LEU A 10 -4.40 -3.05 -10.81
N GLN A 11 -3.41 -2.16 -10.83
CA GLN A 11 -3.00 -1.47 -12.05
C GLN A 11 -2.66 -2.47 -13.17
N ASP A 12 -1.82 -3.47 -12.88
CA ASP A 12 -1.40 -4.50 -13.85
C ASP A 12 -2.58 -5.36 -14.32
N LEU A 13 -3.54 -5.66 -13.43
CA LEU A 13 -4.76 -6.39 -13.78
C LEU A 13 -5.69 -5.60 -14.71
N LEU A 14 -5.72 -4.27 -14.57
CA LEU A 14 -6.55 -3.41 -15.41
C LEU A 14 -5.87 -3.09 -16.75
N TRP A 15 -4.55 -3.13 -16.80
CA TRP A 15 -3.78 -3.02 -18.03
C TRP A 15 -4.12 -4.17 -18.98
N GLY A 16 -4.34 -3.86 -20.27
CA GLY A 16 -4.68 -4.87 -21.29
C GLY A 16 -6.17 -5.26 -21.37
N ASN A 17 -7.00 -4.87 -20.39
CA ASN A 17 -8.46 -5.12 -20.41
C ASN A 17 -9.28 -3.96 -21.02
N GLY A 18 -8.67 -3.16 -21.90
CA GLY A 18 -9.33 -2.02 -22.57
C GLY A 18 -9.26 -0.70 -21.81
N TYR A 19 -8.80 -0.69 -20.56
CA TYR A 19 -8.50 0.52 -19.80
C TYR A 19 -7.11 1.06 -20.16
N ARG A 20 -7.01 1.76 -21.29
CA ARG A 20 -5.74 2.33 -21.80
C ARG A 20 -5.27 3.59 -21.04
N SER A 21 -5.95 3.98 -19.96
CA SER A 21 -5.82 5.32 -19.36
C SER A 21 -5.76 5.31 -17.83
N ILE A 22 -5.57 4.15 -17.18
CA ILE A 22 -5.41 4.15 -15.73
C ILE A 22 -3.93 4.35 -15.45
N ASN A 23 -3.56 5.60 -15.19
CA ASN A 23 -2.17 5.97 -14.98
C ASN A 23 -1.64 5.38 -13.67
N GLN A 24 -2.32 5.55 -12.52
CA GLN A 24 -2.01 4.83 -11.29
C GLN A 24 -3.27 4.57 -10.46
N VAL A 25 -3.30 3.43 -9.75
CA VAL A 25 -4.35 3.12 -8.78
C VAL A 25 -3.85 3.48 -7.38
N ILE A 26 -4.42 4.52 -6.77
CA ILE A 26 -4.08 4.94 -5.41
C ILE A 26 -5.15 4.45 -4.43
N ARG A 27 -4.74 3.85 -3.31
CA ARG A 27 -5.64 3.41 -2.25
C ARG A 27 -5.19 3.88 -0.88
N THR A 28 -6.16 4.23 -0.04
CA THR A 28 -5.93 4.44 1.40
C THR A 28 -6.37 3.20 2.15
N VAL A 29 -5.47 2.64 2.96
CA VAL A 29 -5.68 1.38 3.68
C VAL A 29 -5.25 1.50 5.14
N GLU A 30 -5.79 0.63 5.98
CA GLU A 30 -5.38 0.49 7.38
C GLU A 30 -4.53 -0.76 7.56
N ILE A 31 -3.38 -0.58 8.22
CA ILE A 31 -2.37 -1.61 8.49
C ILE A 31 -1.91 -1.57 9.95
N SER A 32 -1.23 -2.60 10.41
CA SER A 32 -0.58 -2.64 11.71
C SER A 32 0.46 -1.52 11.86
N ASP A 33 0.64 -1.04 13.09
CA ASP A 33 1.76 -0.19 13.50
C ASP A 33 3.06 -0.98 13.70
N ARG A 34 3.08 -2.29 13.37
CA ARG A 34 4.23 -3.19 13.53
C ARG A 34 4.78 -3.67 12.19
N CYS A 35 6.10 -3.74 12.10
CA CYS A 35 6.83 -4.29 10.96
C CYS A 35 6.41 -5.75 10.77
N PRO A 36 6.00 -6.17 9.56
CA PRO A 36 5.49 -7.52 9.33
C PRO A 36 6.62 -8.57 9.36
N VAL A 37 7.89 -8.14 9.29
CA VAL A 37 9.06 -9.01 9.28
C VAL A 37 9.54 -9.33 10.70
N CYS A 38 9.58 -8.34 11.61
CA CYS A 38 10.17 -8.50 12.93
C CYS A 38 9.27 -8.12 14.11
N GLY A 39 8.06 -7.59 13.87
CA GLY A 39 7.12 -7.17 14.92
C GLY A 39 7.49 -5.88 15.67
N GLY A 40 8.65 -5.28 15.38
CA GLY A 40 9.05 -3.95 15.88
C GLY A 40 8.16 -2.84 15.33
N PRO A 41 8.27 -1.60 15.84
CA PRO A 41 7.42 -0.49 15.38
C PRO A 41 7.67 -0.16 13.89
N ARG A 42 6.61 0.17 13.15
CA ARG A 42 6.75 0.82 11.84
C ARG A 42 7.12 2.29 12.01
N GLY A 43 7.69 2.86 10.95
CA GLY A 43 7.92 4.29 10.87
C GLY A 43 6.62 5.09 10.75
N GLU A 44 6.67 6.35 11.14
CA GLU A 44 5.58 7.30 10.94
C GLU A 44 5.40 7.60 9.44
N PRO A 45 4.18 7.45 8.86
CA PRO A 45 3.92 7.80 7.48
C PRO A 45 3.97 9.31 7.27
N ARG A 46 4.69 9.71 6.24
CA ARG A 46 4.67 11.06 5.68
C ARG A 46 4.06 11.03 4.29
N LEU A 47 3.16 11.95 4.02
CA LEU A 47 2.64 12.16 2.67
C LEU A 47 3.74 12.79 1.82
N VAL A 48 3.99 12.22 0.65
CA VAL A 48 4.94 12.73 -0.33
C VAL A 48 4.31 12.78 -1.70
N ARG A 49 4.72 13.78 -2.49
CA ARG A 49 4.42 13.80 -3.91
C ARG A 49 5.31 12.81 -4.65
N TYR A 50 4.66 11.95 -5.43
CA TYR A 50 5.26 10.97 -6.30
C TYR A 50 4.85 11.28 -7.75
N CYS A 51 5.83 11.35 -8.65
CA CYS A 51 5.58 11.62 -10.06
C CYS A 51 5.87 10.35 -10.87
N GLU A 52 4.95 9.98 -11.75
CA GLU A 52 5.09 8.89 -12.69
C GLU A 52 4.26 9.18 -13.94
N ASP A 53 4.85 8.98 -15.13
CA ASP A 53 4.21 9.25 -16.42
C ASP A 53 3.55 10.65 -16.52
N ASP A 54 4.28 11.67 -16.07
CA ASP A 54 3.84 13.07 -16.00
C ASP A 54 2.63 13.35 -15.08
N GLU A 55 2.18 12.35 -14.32
CA GLU A 55 1.11 12.48 -13.33
C GLU A 55 1.67 12.47 -11.91
N TRP A 56 1.03 13.26 -11.04
CA TRP A 56 1.45 13.45 -9.66
C TRP A 56 0.44 12.86 -8.69
N TYR A 57 0.95 12.11 -7.72
CA TYR A 57 0.17 11.40 -6.70
C TYR A 57 0.69 11.72 -5.31
N ASP A 58 -0.23 11.78 -4.35
CA ASP A 58 0.11 11.86 -2.94
C ASP A 58 0.12 10.44 -2.35
N VAL A 59 1.30 9.99 -1.90
CA VAL A 59 1.50 8.65 -1.35
C VAL A 59 2.20 8.73 0.00
N SER A 60 1.95 7.77 0.86
CA SER A 60 2.58 7.64 2.17
C SER A 60 3.93 6.95 2.02
N ARG A 61 4.99 7.54 2.56
CA ARG A 61 6.30 6.89 2.75
C ARG A 61 6.66 6.86 4.22
N TRP A 62 7.34 5.82 4.65
CA TRP A 62 7.86 5.69 6.00
C TRP A 62 9.16 4.90 5.97
N GLU A 63 9.92 5.01 7.06
CA GLU A 63 11.17 4.28 7.26
C GLU A 63 11.05 3.53 8.57
N ASN A 64 11.08 2.20 8.50
CA ASN A 64 11.00 1.38 9.69
C ASN A 64 12.31 1.48 10.48
N PRO A 65 12.30 1.79 11.80
CA PRO A 65 13.51 1.85 12.61
C PRO A 65 14.32 0.54 12.62
N CYS A 66 13.66 -0.59 12.36
CA CYS A 66 14.30 -1.90 12.25
C CYS A 66 15.08 -2.11 10.94
N GLY A 67 15.01 -1.19 9.98
CA GLY A 67 15.71 -1.25 8.70
C GLY A 67 15.04 -2.15 7.64
N HIS A 68 13.97 -2.87 7.97
CA HIS A 68 13.24 -3.67 6.99
C HIS A 68 12.43 -2.79 6.04
N LEU A 69 12.58 -3.04 4.75
CA LEU A 69 11.80 -2.39 3.70
C LEU A 69 10.35 -2.88 3.73
N ASP A 70 9.43 -1.93 3.71
CA ASP A 70 7.99 -2.18 3.64
C ASP A 70 7.48 -1.74 2.27
N THR A 71 7.17 -2.70 1.41
CA THR A 71 6.73 -2.41 0.04
C THR A 71 5.22 -2.24 0.01
N TYR A 72 4.71 -1.42 -0.91
CA TYR A 72 3.25 -1.26 -1.08
C TYR A 72 2.54 -2.57 -1.44
N ALA A 73 3.21 -3.49 -2.15
CA ALA A 73 2.68 -4.82 -2.42
C ALA A 73 2.46 -5.62 -1.12
N ASN A 74 3.42 -5.59 -0.18
CA ASN A 74 3.28 -6.27 1.11
C ASN A 74 2.20 -5.62 1.99
N VAL A 75 2.11 -4.29 1.97
CA VAL A 75 1.04 -3.53 2.64
C VAL A 75 -0.34 -3.95 2.12
N LEU A 76 -0.49 -4.08 0.81
CA LEU A 76 -1.75 -4.52 0.21
C LEU A 76 -2.08 -5.98 0.55
N GLN A 77 -1.08 -6.87 0.59
CA GLN A 77 -1.27 -8.26 1.03
C GLN A 77 -1.76 -8.34 2.48
N GLU A 78 -1.15 -7.56 3.39
CA GLU A 78 -1.59 -7.47 4.78
C GLU A 78 -3.07 -7.08 4.88
N THR A 79 -3.51 -6.12 4.06
CA THR A 79 -4.90 -5.66 4.07
C THR A 79 -5.88 -6.72 3.55
N ALA A 80 -5.48 -7.51 2.55
CA ALA A 80 -6.29 -8.62 2.04
C ALA A 80 -6.46 -9.72 3.11
N THR A 81 -5.38 -10.08 3.80
CA THR A 81 -5.42 -11.06 4.91
C THR A 81 -6.25 -10.57 6.09
N ASN A 82 -6.21 -9.28 6.41
CA ASN A 82 -7.03 -8.70 7.48
C ASN A 82 -8.54 -8.72 7.16
N GLN A 83 -8.92 -8.59 5.88
CA GLN A 83 -10.32 -8.70 5.46
C GLN A 83 -10.86 -10.13 5.55
N GLU A 84 -10.03 -11.15 5.31
CA GLU A 84 -10.40 -12.56 5.50
C GLU A 84 -10.55 -12.93 6.99
N GLY A 85 -9.84 -12.24 7.89
CA GLY A 85 -10.03 -12.38 9.34
C GLY A 85 -11.38 -11.85 9.85
N GLN A 86 -11.89 -10.77 9.25
CA GLN A 86 -13.15 -10.12 9.66
C GLN A 86 -14.43 -10.83 9.18
N ILE A 87 -14.35 -11.69 8.16
CA ILE A 87 -15.53 -12.40 7.62
C ILE A 87 -15.85 -13.71 8.36
N ASN A 88 -14.99 -14.17 9.26
CA ASN A 88 -15.14 -15.46 9.95
C ASN A 88 -15.71 -15.35 11.38
N GLU A 89 -16.22 -14.18 11.75
CA GLU A 89 -16.91 -13.94 13.03
C GLU A 89 -18.38 -13.56 12.78
N THR A 90 -19.20 -14.52 12.32
CA THR A 90 -20.67 -14.37 12.27
C THR A 90 -21.35 -15.67 12.67
#